data_AF-A0A4Z1R7F8-F1
#
_entry.id   AF-A0A4Z1R7F8-F1
#
_cell.length_a   1.000
_cell.length_b   1.000
_cell.length_c   1.000
_cell.angle_alpha   90.00
_cell.angle_beta   90.00
_cell.angle_gamma   90.00
#
_symmetry.space_group_name_H-M   'P 1'
#
loop_
_entity.id
_entity.type
_entity.pdbx_description
1 polymer ?
#
loop_
_entity_poly.entity_id
_entity_poly.type
_entity_poly.pdbx_seq_one_letter_code
_entity_poly.pdbx_strand_id
1 'polypeptide(L)' 'MDSDGDGRVSVAEYQAWMLYAFERMDANGDGRLDPGEQPGGRAALLTREAYLARLAERFNRQDANRDGYLDARELAAPPL' A
#
# COMPACT_ATOMS: atom_id res chain seq x y z
N MET A 1 9.02 0.00 -3.96
CA MET A 1 10.48 -0.02 -4.14
C MET A 1 10.82 1.34 -4.69
N ASP A 2 11.75 2.04 -4.03
CA ASP A 2 12.29 3.31 -4.51
C ASP A 2 12.99 3.04 -5.85
N SER A 3 12.38 3.52 -6.93
CA SER A 3 12.73 3.19 -8.32
C SER A 3 13.62 4.26 -8.94
N ASP A 4 13.53 5.50 -8.47
CA ASP A 4 14.39 6.60 -8.90
C ASP A 4 15.64 6.76 -8.01
N GLY A 5 15.68 6.10 -6.85
CA GLY A 5 16.82 6.05 -5.95
C GLY A 5 16.98 7.32 -5.13
N ASP A 6 15.91 8.08 -4.93
CA ASP A 6 15.93 9.35 -4.20
C ASP A 6 15.89 9.18 -2.67
N GLY A 7 15.74 7.94 -2.18
CA GLY A 7 15.66 7.59 -0.77
C GLY A 7 14.26 7.81 -0.17
N ARG A 8 13.26 8.05 -1.02
CA ARG A 8 11.85 8.27 -0.68
C ARG A 8 10.98 7.37 -1.56
N VAL A 9 9.68 7.39 -1.30
CA VAL A 9 8.70 6.68 -2.10
C VAL A 9 7.61 7.66 -2.48
N SER A 10 7.57 8.01 -3.76
CA SER A 10 6.50 8.85 -4.31
C SER A 10 5.16 8.11 -4.33
N VAL A 11 4.07 8.86 -4.43
CA VAL A 11 2.72 8.30 -4.63
C VAL A 11 2.65 7.36 -5.84
N ALA A 12 3.38 7.66 -6.92
CA ALA A 12 3.40 6.83 -8.13
C ALA A 12 4.10 5.49 -7.88
N GLU A 13 5.26 5.50 -7.22
CA GLU A 13 6.00 4.29 -6.87
C GLU A 13 5.27 3.45 -5.82
N TYR A 14 4.61 4.12 -4.87
CA TYR A 14 3.77 3.49 -3.89
C TYR A 14 2.60 2.77 -4.55
N GLN A 15 1.92 3.42 -5.49
CA GLN A 15 0.86 2.79 -6.30
C GLN A 15 1.38 1.62 -7.12
N ALA A 16 2.53 1.76 -7.80
CA ALA A 16 3.11 0.68 -8.60
C ALA A 16 3.48 -0.54 -7.75
N TRP A 17 4.13 -0.30 -6.60
CA TRP A 17 4.47 -1.37 -5.66
C TRP A 17 3.24 -2.04 -5.07
N MET A 18 2.18 -1.27 -4.81
CA MET A 18 0.93 -1.78 -4.26
C MET A 18 0.10 -2.54 -5.27
N LEU A 19 0.10 -2.12 -6.54
CA LEU A 19 -0.48 -2.90 -7.62
C LEU A 19 0.23 -4.24 -7.74
N TYR A 20 1.56 -4.24 -7.74
CA TYR A 20 2.36 -5.45 -7.80
C TYR A 20 2.13 -6.38 -6.60
N ALA A 21 2.03 -5.84 -5.38
CA ALA A 21 1.73 -6.62 -4.19
C ALA A 21 0.30 -7.19 -4.22
N PHE A 22 -0.66 -6.40 -4.70
CA PHE A 22 -2.04 -6.81 -4.85
C PHE A 22 -2.17 -7.95 -5.87
N GLU A 23 -1.61 -7.81 -7.06
CA GLU A 23 -1.59 -8.85 -8.10
C GLU A 23 -0.92 -10.16 -7.63
N ARG A 24 0.01 -10.09 -6.68
CA ARG A 24 0.62 -11.29 -6.09
C ARG A 24 -0.22 -11.95 -4.99
N MET A 25 -1.14 -11.22 -4.38
CA MET A 25 -2.07 -11.76 -3.39
C MET A 25 -3.40 -12.19 -4.03
N ASP A 26 -3.84 -11.48 -5.06
CA ASP A 26 -5.02 -11.77 -5.88
C ASP A 26 -4.72 -12.97 -6.79
N ALA A 27 -4.88 -14.16 -6.24
CA ALA A 27 -4.57 -15.40 -6.94
C ALA A 27 -5.61 -15.73 -8.00
N ASN A 28 -6.85 -15.26 -7.81
CA ASN A 28 -7.96 -15.48 -8.72
C ASN A 28 -8.07 -14.40 -9.83
N GLY A 29 -7.40 -13.26 -9.68
CA GLY A 29 -7.35 -12.16 -10.63
C GLY A 29 -8.63 -11.34 -10.72
N ASP A 30 -9.46 -11.32 -9.67
CA ASP A 30 -10.78 -10.68 -9.67
C ASP A 30 -10.74 -9.20 -9.25
N GLY A 31 -9.56 -8.68 -8.90
CA GLY A 31 -9.39 -7.32 -8.42
C GLY A 31 -9.78 -7.14 -6.95
N ARG A 32 -9.85 -8.22 -6.17
CA ARG A 32 -10.20 -8.26 -4.75
C ARG A 32 -9.29 -9.28 -4.05
N LEU A 33 -9.04 -9.03 -2.75
CA LEU A 33 -8.39 -10.02 -1.91
C LEU A 33 -9.45 -10.68 -1.04
N ASP A 34 -9.76 -11.92 -1.36
CA ASP A 34 -10.65 -12.74 -0.55
C ASP A 34 -10.01 -13.11 0.79
N PRO A 35 -10.81 -13.49 1.80
CA PRO A 35 -10.30 -13.89 3.11
C PRO A 35 -9.35 -15.08 3.01
N GLY A 36 -9.56 -15.96 2.01
CA GLY A 36 -8.71 -17.12 1.71
C GLY A 36 -7.41 -16.78 1.00
N GLU A 37 -7.31 -15.61 0.38
CA GLU A 37 -6.12 -15.13 -0.34
C GLU A 37 -5.21 -14.29 0.56
N GLN A 38 -5.78 -13.73 1.64
CA GLN A 38 -5.02 -12.96 2.61
C GLN A 38 -4.34 -13.89 3.64
N PRO A 39 -3.06 -13.61 3.99
CA PRO A 39 -2.35 -14.38 5.01
C PRO A 39 -3.08 -14.25 6.36
N GLY A 40 -3.65 -15.36 6.83
CA GLY A 40 -4.37 -15.45 8.09
C GLY A 40 -5.83 -15.89 7.98
N GLY A 41 -6.41 -16.01 6.78
CA GLY A 41 -7.72 -16.65 6.56
C GLY A 41 -8.93 -15.94 7.19
N ARG A 42 -8.70 -14.81 7.87
CA ARG A 42 -9.68 -14.09 8.71
C ARG A 42 -9.78 -12.61 8.36
N ALA A 43 -9.00 -12.13 7.41
CA ALA A 43 -9.06 -10.76 6.99
C ALA A 43 -10.32 -10.53 6.15
N ALA A 44 -10.97 -9.38 6.36
CA ALA A 44 -12.15 -9.02 5.59
C ALA A 44 -11.82 -8.88 4.10
N LEU A 45 -12.79 -9.22 3.25
CA LEU A 45 -12.77 -9.01 1.80
C LEU A 45 -12.26 -7.59 1.52
N LEU A 46 -11.11 -7.50 0.83
CA LEU A 46 -10.46 -6.23 0.56
C LEU A 46 -10.47 -5.98 -0.94
N THR A 47 -11.44 -5.21 -1.40
CA THR A 47 -11.50 -4.83 -2.82
C THR A 47 -10.37 -3.88 -3.16
N ARG A 48 -9.97 -3.81 -4.44
CA ARG A 48 -9.00 -2.82 -4.91
C ARG A 48 -9.33 -1.39 -4.49
N GLU A 49 -10.60 -0.99 -4.52
CA GLU A 49 -11.03 0.33 -4.07
C GLU A 49 -10.83 0.52 -2.56
N ALA A 50 -11.23 -0.45 -1.75
CA ALA A 50 -11.03 -0.40 -0.31
C ALA A 50 -9.54 -0.44 0.06
N TYR A 51 -8.75 -1.18 -0.71
CA TYR A 51 -7.30 -1.22 -0.60
C TYR A 51 -6.71 0.15 -0.88
N LEU A 52 -7.04 0.77 -2.01
CA LEU A 52 -6.59 2.12 -2.38
C LEU A 52 -7.03 3.17 -1.35
N ALA A 53 -8.25 3.09 -0.82
CA ALA A 53 -8.74 3.99 0.21
C ALA A 53 -7.93 3.87 1.52
N ARG A 54 -7.69 2.63 1.99
CA ARG A 54 -6.82 2.39 3.14
C ARG A 54 -5.40 2.85 2.88
N LEU A 55 -4.92 2.65 1.66
CA LEU A 55 -3.59 3.03 1.24
C LEU A 55 -3.41 4.55 1.28
N ALA A 56 -4.37 5.30 0.74
CA ALA A 56 -4.39 6.76 0.78
C ALA A 56 -4.47 7.28 2.21
N GLU A 57 -5.29 6.66 3.08
CA GLU A 57 -5.32 7.02 4.50
C GLU A 57 -3.97 6.76 5.18
N ARG A 58 -3.36 5.61 4.91
CA ARG A 58 -2.04 5.24 5.46
C ARG A 58 -0.95 6.17 4.99
N PHE A 59 -0.93 6.45 3.69
CA PHE A 59 -0.03 7.40 3.06
C PHE A 59 -0.17 8.77 3.72
N ASN A 60 -1.38 9.33 3.78
CA ASN A 60 -1.62 10.62 4.42
C ASN A 60 -1.27 10.64 5.92
N ARG A 61 -1.35 9.50 6.61
CA ARG A 61 -0.95 9.37 8.01
C ARG A 61 0.58 9.32 8.17
N GLN A 62 1.29 8.75 7.20
CA GLN A 62 2.75 8.65 7.22
C GLN A 62 3.44 9.88 6.64
N ASP A 63 2.83 10.52 5.63
CA ASP A 63 3.25 11.78 5.01
C ASP A 63 2.93 12.94 5.98
N ALA A 64 3.77 13.04 7.01
CA ALA A 64 3.59 13.99 8.09
C ALA A 64 3.89 15.41 7.61
N ASN A 65 4.84 15.54 6.67
CA ASN A 65 5.24 16.82 6.10
C ASN A 65 4.33 17.28 4.95
N ARG A 66 3.47 16.39 4.43
CA ARG A 66 2.52 16.61 3.31
C ARG A 66 3.21 17.05 2.03
N ASP A 67 4.39 16.50 1.77
CA ASP A 67 5.16 16.80 0.56
C ASP A 67 4.78 15.91 -0.62
N GLY A 68 3.95 14.88 -0.39
CA GLY A 68 3.52 13.93 -1.42
C GLY A 68 4.49 12.77 -1.64
N TYR A 69 5.44 12.58 -0.73
CA TYR A 69 6.40 11.49 -0.71
C TYR A 69 6.43 10.87 0.70
N LEU A 70 6.81 9.60 0.79
CA LEU A 70 7.15 8.97 2.06
C LEU A 70 8.65 8.75 2.12
N ASP A 71 9.34 9.51 2.96
CA ASP A 71 10.75 9.26 3.20
C ASP A 71 10.97 8.02 4.11
N ALA A 72 12.22 7.56 4.21
CA ALA A 72 12.55 6.41 5.04
C ALA A 72 12.17 6.57 6.53
N ARG A 73 12.07 7.81 7.04
CA ARG A 73 11.65 8.08 8.42
C ARG A 73 10.14 7.97 8.55
N GLU A 74 9.40 8.47 7.58
CA GLU A 74 7.94 8.41 7.50
C GLU A 74 7.43 6.97 7.26
N LEU A 75 8.16 6.18 6.46
CA LEU A 75 7.91 4.74 6.30
C LEU A 75 8.18 3.93 7.57
N ALA A 76 9.21 4.32 8.33
CA ALA A 76 9.61 3.64 9.57
C ALA A 76 8.82 4.08 10.80
N ALA A 77 8.10 5.21 10.73
CA ALA A 77 7.28 5.69 11.83
C ALA A 77 6.07 4.76 12.04
N PRO A 78 5.94 4.12 13.22
CA PRO A 78 4.73 3.37 13.54
C PRO A 78 3.54 4.35 13.61
N PRO A 79 2.34 3.94 13.16
CA PRO A 79 1.15 4.77 13.34
C PRO A 79 0.93 4.99 14.84
N LEU A 80 0.97 6.25 15.26
CA LEU A 80 0.64 6.69 16.63
C LEU A 80 -0.83 6.43 16.94
#